data_AF-A0A3D3IZX7-F1
#
_entry.id   AF-A0A3D3IZX7-F1
#
_cell.length_a   1.000
_cell.length_b   1.000
_cell.length_c   1.000
_cell.angle_alpha   90.00
_cell.angle_beta   90.00
_cell.angle_gamma   90.00
#
_symmetry.space_group_name_H-M   'P 1'
#
loop_
_entity.id
_entity.type
_entity.pdbx_description
1 polymer ?
#
loop_
_entity_poly.entity_id
_entity_poly.type
_entity_poly.pdbx_seq_one_letter_code
_entity_poly.pdbx_strand_id
1 'polypeptide(L)'
;MICAYDELYLHSTQRVMGDMYDFAVNTLKLALCEFHKMFIVSGMAQQFEIGNPAYVAGKNGCEVAREVIRDCTDRLIDTEDIMYLDKSPEYWTGWSLAYYQWS
;
A
#
# COMPACT_ATOMS: atom_id res chain seq x y z
N MET A 1 -6.79 -24.06 1.52
CA MET A 1 -6.49 -22.67 1.89
C MET A 1 -7.40 -21.81 1.04
N ILE A 2 -8.19 -20.93 1.65
CA ILE A 2 -9.09 -20.01 0.92
C ILE A 2 -8.35 -18.68 0.91
N CYS A 3 -7.90 -18.24 -0.27
CA CYS A 3 -7.25 -16.94 -0.41
C CYS A 3 -8.28 -15.82 -0.48
N ALA A 4 -7.87 -14.59 -0.16
CA ALA A 4 -8.71 -13.40 -0.17
C ALA A 4 -9.40 -13.12 -1.52
N TYR A 5 -8.68 -13.38 -2.62
CA TYR A 5 -9.12 -13.13 -3.99
C TYR A 5 -8.32 -14.00 -4.97
N ASP A 6 -8.65 -13.95 -6.27
CA ASP A 6 -7.98 -14.73 -7.32
C ASP A 6 -6.48 -14.40 -7.42
N GLU A 7 -5.63 -15.42 -7.56
CA GLU A 7 -4.17 -15.28 -7.69
C GLU A 7 -3.76 -14.35 -8.83
N LEU A 8 -4.61 -14.21 -9.87
CA LEU A 8 -4.42 -13.27 -10.96
C LEU A 8 -4.17 -11.82 -10.47
N TYR A 9 -4.77 -11.43 -9.35
CA TYR A 9 -4.60 -10.09 -8.78
C TYR A 9 -3.41 -9.98 -7.82
N LEU A 10 -2.82 -11.09 -7.37
CA LEU A 10 -1.77 -11.09 -6.35
C LEU A 10 -0.59 -10.23 -6.76
N HIS A 11 -0.04 -10.45 -7.95
CA HIS A 11 1.12 -9.69 -8.42
C HIS A 11 0.82 -8.18 -8.53
N SER A 12 -0.40 -7.83 -8.92
CA SER A 12 -0.84 -6.43 -8.96
C SER A 12 -0.90 -5.84 -7.54
N THR A 13 -1.56 -6.52 -6.61
CA THR A 13 -1.65 -6.09 -5.21
C THR A 13 -0.28 -5.92 -4.56
N GLN A 14 0.64 -6.85 -4.79
CA GLN A 14 1.99 -6.79 -4.23
C GLN A 14 2.77 -5.58 -4.75
N ARG A 15 2.59 -5.21 -6.03
CA ARG A 15 3.15 -3.97 -6.57
C ARG A 15 2.51 -2.75 -5.93
N VAL A 16 1.18 -2.69 -5.84
CA VAL A 16 0.47 -1.56 -5.23
C VAL A 16 0.92 -1.35 -3.78
N MET A 17 0.96 -2.41 -2.96
CA MET A 17 1.43 -2.30 -1.59
C MET A 17 2.91 -1.97 -1.48
N GLY A 18 3.76 -2.56 -2.32
CA GLY A 18 5.17 -2.24 -2.32
C GLY A 18 5.41 -0.77 -2.64
N ASP A 19 4.83 -0.28 -3.72
CA ASP A 19 4.97 1.12 -4.14
C ASP A 19 4.33 2.07 -3.10
N MET A 20 3.26 1.66 -2.42
CA MET A 20 2.64 2.43 -1.32
C MET A 20 3.59 2.64 -0.14
N TYR A 21 4.24 1.56 0.35
CA TYR A 21 5.19 1.66 1.46
C TYR A 21 6.47 2.40 1.08
N ASP A 22 6.98 2.15 -0.13
CA ASP A 22 8.12 2.89 -0.67
C ASP A 22 7.85 4.39 -0.72
N PHE A 23 6.73 4.79 -1.34
CA PHE A 23 6.35 6.19 -1.45
C PHE A 23 6.18 6.85 -0.07
N ALA A 24 5.49 6.19 0.86
CA ALA A 24 5.25 6.74 2.19
C ALA A 24 6.57 7.00 2.96
N VAL A 25 7.51 6.06 2.92
CA VAL A 25 8.73 6.15 3.71
C VAL A 25 9.82 6.94 2.97
N ASN A 26 10.11 6.56 1.73
CA ASN A 26 11.23 7.10 0.98
C ASN A 26 10.91 8.45 0.34
N THR A 27 9.68 8.69 -0.10
CA THR A 27 9.27 9.96 -0.71
C THR A 27 8.69 10.93 0.32
N LEU A 28 7.71 10.49 1.13
CA LEU A 28 7.03 11.37 2.11
C LEU A 28 7.76 11.48 3.47
N LYS A 29 8.86 10.73 3.65
CA LYS A 29 9.71 10.74 4.84
C LYS A 29 8.98 10.38 6.14
N LEU A 30 7.97 9.50 6.05
CA LEU A 30 7.31 8.94 7.22
C LEU A 30 8.12 7.77 7.79
N ALA A 31 8.08 7.59 9.11
CA ALA A 31 8.63 6.37 9.69
C ALA A 31 7.78 5.16 9.30
N LEU A 32 8.42 4.06 8.92
CA LEU A 32 7.74 2.83 8.48
C LEU A 32 6.68 2.36 9.48
N CYS A 33 7.02 2.29 10.75
CA CYS A 33 6.11 1.85 11.81
C CYS A 33 4.93 2.82 12.03
N GLU A 34 5.11 4.11 11.77
CA GLU A 34 4.03 5.09 11.88
C GLU A 34 3.05 4.95 10.71
N PHE A 35 3.58 4.86 9.49
CA PHE A 35 2.75 4.64 8.30
C PHE A 35 2.02 3.29 8.37
N HIS A 36 2.67 2.23 8.84
CA HIS A 36 2.02 0.93 9.04
C HIS A 36 0.82 1.03 10.00
N LYS A 37 0.95 1.78 11.11
CA LYS A 37 -0.18 2.02 12.02
C LYS A 37 -1.32 2.76 11.32
N MET A 38 -1.00 3.79 10.54
CA MET A 38 -2.01 4.52 9.73
C MET A 38 -2.72 3.57 8.77
N PHE A 39 -1.98 2.70 8.07
CA PHE A 39 -2.52 1.71 7.14
C PHE A 39 -3.53 0.76 7.81
N ILE A 40 -3.29 0.35 9.05
CA ILE A 40 -4.22 -0.50 9.82
C ILE A 40 -5.46 0.30 10.24
N VAL A 41 -5.30 1.49 10.82
CA VAL A 41 -6.42 2.26 11.39
C VAL A 41 -7.27 2.97 10.33
N SER A 42 -6.76 3.22 9.13
CA SER A 42 -7.53 3.81 8.01
C SER A 42 -8.59 2.87 7.43
N GLY A 43 -8.55 1.58 7.78
CA GLY A 43 -9.38 0.55 7.14
C GLY A 43 -8.86 0.12 5.77
N MET A 44 -7.72 0.65 5.31
CA MET A 44 -7.12 0.26 4.03
C MET A 44 -6.73 -1.22 4.01
N ALA A 45 -6.24 -1.76 5.13
CA ALA A 45 -5.95 -3.19 5.27
C ALA A 45 -7.15 -4.07 4.92
N GLN A 46 -8.36 -3.69 5.37
CA GLN A 46 -9.59 -4.43 5.08
C GLN A 46 -9.94 -4.39 3.59
N GLN A 47 -9.64 -3.30 2.87
CA GLN A 47 -9.91 -3.21 1.43
C GLN A 47 -9.11 -4.24 0.62
N PHE A 48 -7.86 -4.48 1.02
CA PHE A 48 -7.03 -5.54 0.42
C PHE A 48 -7.49 -6.93 0.85
N GLU A 49 -7.88 -7.13 2.11
CA GLU A 49 -8.40 -8.40 2.64
C GLU A 49 -9.66 -8.88 1.89
N ILE A 50 -10.55 -7.98 1.50
CA ILE A 50 -11.76 -8.34 0.73
C ILE A 50 -11.53 -8.35 -0.79
N GLY A 51 -10.29 -8.11 -1.25
CA GLY A 51 -9.95 -8.07 -2.66
C GLY A 51 -10.65 -6.98 -3.46
N ASN A 52 -10.87 -5.80 -2.86
CA ASN A 52 -11.57 -4.71 -3.54
C ASN A 52 -10.84 -4.33 -4.85
N PRO A 53 -11.49 -4.47 -6.04
CA PRO A 53 -10.87 -4.23 -7.35
C PRO A 53 -10.21 -2.86 -7.49
N ALA A 54 -10.74 -1.84 -6.82
CA ALA A 54 -10.17 -0.50 -6.84
C ALA A 54 -8.74 -0.48 -6.27
N TYR A 55 -8.44 -1.32 -5.27
CA TYR A 55 -7.15 -1.34 -4.58
C TYR A 55 -6.23 -2.46 -5.06
N VAL A 56 -6.76 -3.61 -5.45
CA VAL A 56 -5.94 -4.72 -5.96
C VAL A 56 -5.49 -4.52 -7.41
N ALA A 57 -6.21 -3.71 -8.20
CA ALA A 57 -5.92 -3.52 -9.63
C ALA A 57 -6.15 -2.10 -10.17
N GLY A 58 -6.96 -1.27 -9.50
CA GLY A 58 -7.38 0.03 -10.05
C GLY A 58 -6.43 1.20 -9.74
N LYS A 59 -5.96 1.31 -8.50
CA LYS A 59 -5.14 2.42 -8.00
C LYS A 59 -3.66 2.07 -7.99
N ASN A 60 -2.82 3.09 -8.14
CA ASN A 60 -1.38 2.96 -7.90
C ASN A 60 -1.03 3.11 -6.41
N GLY A 61 0.18 2.70 -6.02
CA GLY A 61 0.61 2.73 -4.62
C GLY A 61 0.62 4.13 -3.97
N CYS A 62 0.92 5.17 -4.75
CA CYS A 62 0.96 6.55 -4.24
C CYS A 62 -0.45 7.07 -3.92
N GLU A 63 -1.43 6.78 -4.78
CA GLU A 63 -2.84 7.07 -4.53
C GLU A 63 -3.31 6.42 -3.22
N VAL A 64 -3.00 5.13 -3.03
CA VAL A 64 -3.36 4.40 -1.81
C VAL A 64 -2.69 5.00 -0.57
N ALA A 65 -1.39 5.35 -0.66
CA ALA A 65 -0.68 6.00 0.45
C ALA A 65 -1.30 7.34 0.84
N ARG A 66 -1.71 8.15 -0.14
CA ARG A 66 -2.40 9.43 0.14
C ARG A 66 -3.75 9.21 0.81
N GLU A 67 -4.51 8.20 0.43
CA GLU A 67 -5.78 7.88 1.08
C GLU A 67 -5.57 7.45 2.54
N VAL A 68 -4.59 6.57 2.80
CA VAL A 68 -4.22 6.18 4.16
C VAL A 68 -3.90 7.41 5.03
N ILE A 69 -3.09 8.34 4.50
CA ILE A 69 -2.66 9.53 5.24
C ILE A 69 -3.82 10.50 5.44
N ARG A 70 -4.65 10.72 4.41
CA ARG A 70 -5.84 11.57 4.48
C ARG A 70 -6.83 11.08 5.52
N ASP A 71 -7.01 9.77 5.62
CA ASP A 71 -8.01 9.19 6.51
C ASP A 71 -7.51 9.13 7.98
N CYS A 72 -6.21 9.34 8.21
CA CYS A 72 -5.59 9.32 9.54
C CYS A 72 -5.10 10.69 10.04
N THR A 73 -4.91 11.66 9.16
CA THR A 73 -4.23 12.94 9.47
C THR A 73 -4.76 14.09 8.62
N ASP A 74 -4.60 15.32 9.11
CA ASP A 74 -4.85 16.55 8.33
C ASP A 74 -3.64 16.97 7.47
N ARG A 75 -2.69 16.06 7.21
CA ARG A 75 -1.47 16.38 6.47
C ARG A 75 -1.79 16.57 4.99
N LEU A 76 -1.48 17.75 4.47
CA LEU A 76 -1.57 18.05 3.04
C LEU A 76 -0.31 17.52 2.32
N ILE A 77 -0.51 16.68 1.31
CA ILE A 77 0.57 16.10 0.51
C ILE A 77 0.60 16.79 -0.85
N ASP A 78 1.59 17.64 -1.07
CA ASP A 78 1.84 18.36 -2.33
C ASP A 78 3.03 17.77 -3.12
N THR A 79 3.58 16.64 -2.67
CA THR A 79 4.66 15.94 -3.36
C THR A 79 4.09 15.18 -4.56
N GLU A 80 4.75 15.30 -5.72
CA GLU A 80 4.39 14.55 -6.93
C GLU A 80 4.45 13.03 -6.73
N ASP A 81 3.67 12.31 -7.54
CA ASP A 81 3.73 10.85 -7.60
C ASP A 81 5.01 10.39 -8.25
N ILE A 82 5.93 9.89 -7.42
CA ILE A 82 7.20 9.33 -7.85
C ILE A 82 7.23 7.86 -7.47
N MET A 83 7.30 7.01 -8.48
CA MET A 83 7.47 5.57 -8.34
C MET A 83 8.81 5.17 -8.94
N TYR A 84 9.73 4.73 -8.09
CA TYR A 84 11.07 4.35 -8.52
C TYR A 84 11.10 2.92 -9.10
N LEU A 85 12.01 2.72 -10.06
CA LEU A 85 12.24 1.43 -10.71
C LEU A 85 13.02 0.49 -9.80
N ASP A 86 13.98 1.03 -9.06
CA ASP A 86 14.69 0.35 -7.99
C ASP A 86 13.75 0.08 -6.80
N LYS A 87 13.86 -1.13 -6.23
CA LYS A 87 12.96 -1.61 -5.19
C LYS A 87 13.66 -1.54 -3.83
N SER A 88 13.19 -0.61 -3.01
CA SER A 88 13.68 -0.38 -1.65
C SER A 88 13.31 -1.52 -0.69
N PRO A 89 13.93 -1.58 0.51
CA PRO A 89 13.48 -2.47 1.58
C PRO A 89 12.00 -2.28 1.93
N GLU A 90 11.48 -1.05 1.88
CA GLU A 90 10.09 -0.71 2.18
C GLU A 90 9.14 -1.22 1.09
N TYR A 91 9.56 -1.17 -0.17
CA TYR A 91 8.84 -1.83 -1.26
C TYR A 91 8.69 -3.33 -0.97
N TRP A 92 9.77 -4.01 -0.62
CA TRP A 92 9.73 -5.45 -0.34
C TRP A 92 8.92 -5.77 0.92
N THR A 93 8.87 -4.86 1.88
CA THR A 93 8.00 -4.96 3.05
C THR A 93 6.53 -4.96 2.65
N GLY A 94 6.10 -3.98 1.84
CA GLY A 94 4.72 -3.92 1.32
C GLY A 94 4.38 -5.10 0.41
N TRP A 95 5.30 -5.49 -0.48
CA TRP A 95 5.15 -6.63 -1.40
C TRP A 95 4.93 -7.95 -0.65
N SER A 96 5.70 -8.16 0.42
CA SER A 96 5.58 -9.36 1.27
C SER A 96 4.30 -9.33 2.10
N LEU A 97 3.94 -8.15 2.64
CA LEU A 97 2.70 -7.97 3.40
C LEU A 97 1.47 -8.32 2.57
N ALA A 98 1.42 -7.88 1.30
CA ALA A 98 0.34 -8.22 0.37
C ALA A 98 0.17 -9.73 0.21
N TYR A 99 1.26 -10.50 0.15
CA TYR A 99 1.20 -11.96 0.08
C TYR A 99 0.55 -12.56 1.33
N TYR A 100 0.99 -12.12 2.51
CA TYR A 100 0.45 -12.61 3.79
C TYR A 100 -1.01 -12.21 4.02
N GLN A 101 -1.46 -11.09 3.47
CA GLN A 101 -2.88 -10.72 3.52
C GLN A 101 -3.74 -11.52 2.55
N TRP A 102 -3.17 -11.95 1.43
CA TRP A 102 -3.87 -12.75 0.43
C TRP A 102 -4.02 -14.21 0.83
N SER A 103 -3.00 -14.79 1.48
CA SER A 103 -2.89 -16.21 1.83
C SER A 103 -3.57 -16.60 3.14
#